data_AF-A0A2N2M706-F1
#
_entry.id   AF-A0A2N2M706-F1
#
_cell.length_a   1.000
_cell.length_b   1.000
_cell.length_c   1.000
_cell.angle_alpha   90.00
_cell.angle_beta   90.00
_cell.angle_gamma   90.00
#
_symmetry.space_group_name_H-M   'P 1'
#
loop_
_entity.id
_entity.type
_entity.pdbx_description
1 polymer ?
#
loop_
_entity_poly.entity_id
_entity_poly.type
_entity_poly.pdbx_seq_one_letter_code
_entity_poly.pdbx_strand_id
1 'polypeptide(L)'
;GPGPYGIEVNGDELYILRSNGQMVECTYSHMKDYKLTECLDPAPYGDMRTGQEPAAINFPEAKFVQMRMTAAPDSSIYLLDATGKAMYHFSLQRNLQKILHPRFVDGVNLDRVAPTAVAVSSARIVFLAFGSQIYYAPLP
;
A
#
# COMPACT_ATOMS: atom_id res chain seq x y z
N GLY A 1 16.81 0.32 -14.97
CA GLY A 1 15.90 -0.75 -14.49
C GLY A 1 14.55 -0.12 -14.18
N PRO A 2 13.45 -0.89 -14.17
CA PRO A 2 12.16 -0.32 -13.75
C PRO A 2 12.32 0.14 -12.30
N GLY A 3 12.05 1.42 -12.04
CA GLY A 3 12.12 2.01 -10.70
C GLY A 3 11.03 1.46 -9.77
N PRO A 4 11.02 1.87 -8.49
CA PRO A 4 9.97 1.46 -7.56
C PRO A 4 8.60 1.98 -8.00
N TYR A 5 7.55 1.20 -7.75
CA TYR A 5 6.15 1.61 -8.01
C TYR A 5 5.62 2.58 -6.96
N GLY A 6 6.32 2.74 -5.83
CA GLY A 6 6.00 3.75 -4.84
C GLY A 6 7.11 3.94 -3.81
N ILE A 7 7.22 5.15 -3.28
CA ILE A 7 8.07 5.53 -2.16
C ILE A 7 7.25 6.43 -1.24
N GLU A 8 7.25 6.15 0.06
CA GLU A 8 6.60 6.96 1.09
C GLU A 8 7.56 7.14 2.28
N VAL A 9 7.44 8.25 3.01
CA VAL A 9 8.35 8.60 4.13
C VAL A 9 7.54 9.01 5.35
N ASN A 10 7.88 8.47 6.52
CA ASN A 10 7.31 8.85 7.80
C ASN A 10 8.40 9.06 8.86
N GLY A 11 8.74 10.32 9.16
CA GLY A 11 9.86 10.62 10.04
C GLY A 11 11.16 10.06 9.46
N ASP A 12 11.79 9.13 10.19
CA ASP A 12 13.02 8.46 9.76
C ASP A 12 12.77 7.15 8.99
N GLU A 13 11.51 6.73 8.85
CA GLU A 13 11.14 5.51 8.12
C GLU A 13 10.89 5.78 6.63
N LEU A 14 11.46 4.93 5.80
CA LEU A 14 11.32 4.91 4.34
C LEU A 14 10.65 3.61 3.90
N TYR A 15 9.53 3.73 3.19
CA TYR A 15 8.79 2.60 2.63
C TYR A 15 8.96 2.58 1.12
N ILE A 16 9.28 1.42 0.56
CA ILE A 16 9.46 1.24 -0.89
C ILE A 16 8.62 0.07 -1.37
N LEU A 17 7.78 0.31 -2.37
CA LEU A 17 7.07 -0.73 -3.12
C LEU A 17 7.88 -1.06 -4.39
N ARG A 18 8.43 -2.27 -4.44
CA ARG A 18 9.19 -2.76 -5.60
C ARG A 18 8.28 -3.16 -6.75
N SER A 19 8.86 -3.23 -7.95
CA SER A 19 8.13 -3.62 -9.15
C SER A 19 7.61 -5.07 -9.14
N ASN A 20 8.14 -5.91 -8.23
CA ASN A 20 7.70 -7.27 -8.00
C ASN A 20 6.65 -7.39 -6.87
N GLY A 21 6.15 -6.26 -6.34
CA GLY A 21 5.15 -6.23 -5.28
C GLY A 21 5.69 -6.39 -3.86
N GLN A 22 7.00 -6.59 -3.68
CA GLN A 22 7.61 -6.67 -2.35
C GLN A 22 7.78 -5.30 -1.73
N MET A 23 7.63 -5.25 -0.40
CA MET A 23 7.92 -4.07 0.40
C MET A 23 9.36 -4.09 0.90
N VAL A 24 9.98 -2.93 0.95
CA VAL A 24 11.20 -2.67 1.73
C VAL A 24 10.88 -1.58 2.73
N GLU A 25 11.39 -1.72 3.94
CA GLU A 25 11.32 -0.67 4.95
C GLU A 25 12.73 -0.41 5.47
N CYS A 26 13.12 0.86 5.51
CA CYS A 26 14.42 1.29 5.98
C CYS A 26 14.27 2.37 7.04
N THR A 27 15.03 2.25 8.11
CA THR A 27 15.10 3.26 9.17
C THR A 27 16.39 4.05 9.01
N TYR A 28 16.26 5.35 8.74
CA TYR A 28 17.38 6.27 8.65
C TYR A 28 18.05 6.46 10.01
N SER A 29 19.38 6.47 10.02
CA SER A 29 20.17 6.78 11.20
C SER A 29 20.78 8.17 11.08
N HIS A 30 20.48 9.06 12.04
CA HIS A 30 21.12 10.38 12.15
C HIS A 30 22.59 10.30 12.58
N MET A 31 23.01 9.19 13.21
CA MET A 31 24.38 8.99 13.69
C MET A 31 25.20 8.16 12.71
N LYS A 32 25.55 8.76 11.55
CA LYS A 32 26.20 8.05 10.43
C LYS A 32 27.51 7.35 10.80
N ASP A 33 28.24 7.88 11.78
CA ASP A 33 29.52 7.32 12.23
C ASP A 33 29.36 6.10 13.16
N TYR A 34 28.17 5.88 13.71
CA TYR A 34 27.90 4.83 14.70
C TYR A 34 26.91 3.78 14.23
N LYS A 35 25.92 4.18 13.42
CA LYS A 35 24.88 3.29 12.92
C LYS A 35 24.51 3.71 11.50
N LEU A 36 24.57 2.76 10.57
CA LEU A 36 24.11 2.95 9.20
C LEU A 36 22.58 2.84 9.14
N THR A 37 21.99 3.33 8.05
CA THR A 37 20.60 3.01 7.71
C THR A 37 20.42 1.50 7.64
N GLU A 38 19.42 0.98 8.34
CA GLU A 38 19.08 -0.45 8.34
C GLU A 38 17.83 -0.66 7.49
N CYS A 39 17.81 -1.72 6.69
CA CYS A 39 16.67 -2.07 5.85
C CYS A 39 16.25 -3.51 6.08
N LEU A 40 14.94 -3.74 6.08
CA LEU A 40 14.35 -5.07 5.97
C LEU A 40 13.91 -5.28 4.52
N ASP A 41 14.54 -6.23 3.86
CA ASP A 41 14.36 -6.51 2.43
C ASP A 41 14.34 -8.02 2.14
N PRO A 42 13.16 -8.61 1.84
CA PRO A 42 11.84 -7.98 1.87
C PRO A 42 11.37 -7.72 3.30
N ALA A 43 10.69 -6.60 3.53
CA ALA A 43 9.98 -6.35 4.78
C ALA A 43 8.77 -7.28 4.89
N PRO A 44 8.58 -8.01 6.01
CA PRO A 44 7.47 -8.95 6.16
C PRO A 44 6.17 -8.20 6.46
N TYR A 45 5.19 -8.33 5.58
CA TYR A 45 3.82 -7.84 5.80
C TYR A 45 2.91 -9.04 6.05
N GLY A 46 2.18 -9.03 7.17
CA GLY A 46 1.36 -10.14 7.64
C GLY A 46 -0.14 -9.86 7.62
N ASP A 47 -0.93 -10.89 7.85
CA ASP A 47 -2.39 -10.83 8.00
C ASP A 47 -2.80 -11.52 9.30
N MET A 48 -2.67 -10.78 10.40
CA MET A 48 -3.01 -11.28 11.73
C MET A 48 -4.52 -11.40 11.96
N ARG A 49 -5.39 -10.98 11.00
CA ARG A 49 -6.84 -11.19 11.11
C ARG A 49 -7.21 -12.68 11.13
N THR A 50 -6.31 -13.52 10.62
CA THR A 50 -6.44 -14.98 10.57
C THR A 50 -5.93 -15.68 11.85
N GLY A 51 -5.36 -14.95 12.81
CA GLY A 51 -4.77 -15.51 14.03
C GLY A 51 -3.45 -16.27 13.79
N GLN A 52 -2.89 -16.19 12.58
CA GLN A 52 -1.57 -16.74 12.24
C GLN A 52 -0.47 -15.77 12.69
N GLU A 53 0.69 -16.30 13.09
CA GLU A 53 1.91 -15.49 13.26
C GLU A 53 2.18 -14.73 11.96
N PRO A 54 2.65 -13.46 12.04
CA PRO A 54 2.95 -12.64 10.87
C PRO A 54 4.13 -13.25 10.08
N ALA A 55 3.85 -14.25 9.26
CA ALA A 55 4.74 -14.68 8.20
C ALA A 55 4.75 -13.59 7.11
N ALA A 56 5.86 -13.47 6.39
CA ALA A 56 5.90 -12.65 5.19
C ALA A 56 4.84 -13.18 4.20
N ILE A 57 3.73 -12.46 4.07
CA ILE A 57 2.69 -12.83 3.12
C ILE A 57 3.15 -12.35 1.76
N ASN A 58 3.46 -13.32 0.91
CA ASN A 58 3.45 -13.08 -0.51
C ASN A 58 1.98 -13.06 -0.93
N PHE A 59 1.56 -12.01 -1.64
CA PHE A 59 0.28 -11.98 -2.33
C PHE A 59 0.54 -12.34 -3.81
N PRO A 60 0.78 -13.62 -4.16
CA PRO A 60 1.23 -14.00 -5.50
C PRO A 60 0.22 -13.63 -6.60
N GLU A 61 -1.05 -13.51 -6.23
CA GLU A 61 -2.13 -13.11 -7.14
C GLU A 61 -2.33 -11.59 -7.21
N ALA A 62 -1.80 -10.82 -6.24
CA ALA A 62 -1.89 -9.37 -6.24
C ALA A 62 -0.80 -8.77 -7.11
N LYS A 63 -1.16 -7.74 -7.87
CA LYS A 63 -0.23 -6.89 -8.61
C LYS A 63 -0.29 -5.49 -8.03
N PHE A 64 0.50 -5.26 -6.99
CA PHE A 64 0.62 -3.94 -6.40
C PHE A 64 1.30 -2.97 -7.38
N VAL A 65 0.62 -1.89 -7.73
CA VAL A 65 1.08 -0.91 -8.74
C VAL A 65 1.27 0.49 -8.19
N GLN A 66 0.75 0.79 -7.01
CA GLN A 66 0.93 2.08 -6.33
C GLN A 66 0.86 1.90 -4.80
N MET A 67 1.56 2.77 -4.09
CA MET A 67 1.52 2.91 -2.64
C MET A 67 1.12 4.34 -2.27
N ARG A 68 0.30 4.48 -1.23
CA ARG A 68 -0.01 5.76 -0.57
C ARG A 68 0.08 5.60 0.93
N MET A 69 0.48 6.66 1.62
CA MET A 69 0.44 6.71 3.08
C MET A 69 -0.51 7.81 3.57
N THR A 70 -1.25 7.53 4.64
CA THR A 70 -2.02 8.56 5.37
C THR A 70 -1.13 9.33 6.35
N ALA A 71 -1.43 10.62 6.52
CA ALA A 71 -0.78 11.44 7.52
C ALA A 71 -1.24 11.08 8.96
N ALA A 72 -0.44 11.50 9.94
CA ALA A 72 -0.73 11.40 11.36
C ALA A 72 -2.10 12.04 11.71
N PRO A 73 -2.76 11.62 12.80
CA PRO A 73 -2.28 10.69 13.85
C PRO A 73 -2.44 9.20 13.54
N ASP A 74 -3.21 8.83 12.51
CA ASP A 74 -3.49 7.42 12.18
C ASP A 74 -2.82 7.02 10.85
N SER A 75 -1.50 7.14 10.81
CA SER A 75 -0.72 6.80 9.62
C SER A 75 -0.82 5.31 9.29
N SER A 76 -1.09 5.02 8.02
CA SER A 76 -1.31 3.69 7.47
C SER A 76 -0.84 3.65 6.03
N ILE A 77 -0.50 2.46 5.56
CA ILE A 77 -0.07 2.22 4.18
C ILE A 77 -1.21 1.61 3.39
N TYR A 78 -1.43 2.12 2.19
CA TYR A 78 -2.44 1.66 1.25
C TYR A 78 -1.77 1.23 -0.05
N LEU A 79 -1.94 -0.04 -0.43
CA LEU A 79 -1.40 -0.61 -1.67
C LEU A 79 -2.53 -0.88 -2.67
N LEU A 80 -2.38 -0.37 -3.90
CA LEU A 80 -3.32 -0.60 -4.98
C LEU A 80 -2.98 -1.89 -5.73
N ASP A 81 -3.86 -2.88 -5.66
CA ASP A 81 -3.79 -4.10 -6.47
C ASP A 81 -4.55 -3.92 -7.80
N ALA A 82 -3.82 -3.92 -8.90
CA ALA A 82 -4.39 -3.81 -10.24
C ALA A 82 -5.15 -5.07 -10.69
N THR A 83 -4.77 -6.26 -10.21
CA THR A 83 -5.38 -7.53 -10.60
C THR A 83 -6.68 -7.75 -9.83
N GLY A 84 -6.61 -7.72 -8.50
CA GLY A 84 -7.76 -7.89 -7.59
C GLY A 84 -8.66 -6.67 -7.48
N LYS A 85 -8.28 -5.53 -8.10
CA LYS A 85 -9.06 -4.29 -8.14
C LYS A 85 -9.44 -3.81 -6.74
N ALA A 86 -8.49 -3.90 -5.82
CA ALA A 86 -8.70 -3.65 -4.40
C ALA A 86 -7.58 -2.79 -3.82
N MET A 87 -7.89 -2.12 -2.72
CA MET A 87 -6.91 -1.41 -1.90
C MET A 87 -6.64 -2.21 -0.63
N TYR A 88 -5.38 -2.56 -0.40
CA TYR A 88 -4.94 -3.23 0.82
C TYR A 88 -4.51 -2.18 1.83
N HIS A 89 -5.07 -2.22 3.03
CA HIS A 89 -4.79 -1.30 4.12
C HIS A 89 -3.95 -1.99 5.19
N PHE A 90 -2.70 -1.57 5.32
CA PHE A 90 -1.76 -2.04 6.34
C PHE A 90 -1.53 -0.96 7.40
N SER A 91 -1.38 -1.38 8.66
CA SER A 91 -0.79 -0.53 9.69
C SER A 91 0.71 -0.40 9.48
N LEU A 92 1.34 0.60 10.11
CA LEU A 92 2.81 0.74 10.09
C LEU A 92 3.53 -0.41 10.82
N GLN A 93 2.83 -1.17 11.67
CA GLN A 93 3.32 -2.43 12.24
C GLN A 93 3.20 -3.62 11.26
N ARG A 94 3.04 -3.35 9.96
CA ARG A 94 3.03 -4.33 8.86
C ARG A 94 1.91 -5.36 8.96
N ASN A 95 0.78 -4.99 9.56
CA ASN A 95 -0.37 -5.88 9.70
C ASN A 95 -1.52 -5.45 8.79
N LEU A 96 -2.05 -6.38 8.01
CA LEU A 96 -3.23 -6.16 7.18
C LEU A 96 -4.45 -5.89 8.07
N GLN A 97 -5.02 -4.70 7.92
CA GLN A 97 -6.21 -4.27 8.65
C GLN A 97 -7.47 -4.56 7.84
N LYS A 98 -7.49 -4.14 6.57
CA LYS A 98 -8.67 -4.23 5.68
C LYS A 98 -8.25 -4.42 4.23
N ILE A 99 -9.14 -5.04 3.46
CA ILE A 99 -9.10 -5.04 2.00
C ILE A 99 -10.36 -4.29 1.55
N LEU A 100 -10.17 -3.17 0.85
CA LEU A 100 -11.25 -2.32 0.39
C LEU A 100 -11.56 -2.65 -1.06
N HIS A 101 -12.77 -3.17 -1.29
CA HIS A 101 -13.28 -3.41 -2.62
C HIS A 101 -14.19 -2.25 -3.04
N PRO A 102 -13.94 -1.62 -4.19
CA PRO A 102 -14.84 -0.63 -4.74
C PRO A 102 -16.22 -1.26 -4.99
N ARG A 103 -17.27 -0.55 -4.58
CA ARG A 103 -18.65 -0.89 -4.92
C ARG A 103 -19.03 -0.09 -6.15
N PHE A 104 -19.27 -0.81 -7.24
CA PHE A 104 -19.59 -0.19 -8.52
C PHE A 104 -21.10 -0.07 -8.69
N VAL A 105 -21.51 0.98 -9.38
CA VAL A 105 -22.93 1.20 -9.75
C VAL A 105 -23.27 0.24 -10.90
N ASP A 106 -24.54 -0.19 -10.97
CA ASP A 106 -25.04 -1.09 -12.00
C ASP A 106 -24.66 -0.62 -13.42
N GLY A 107 -24.19 -1.56 -14.24
CA GLY A 107 -23.82 -1.34 -15.64
C GLY A 107 -22.32 -1.19 -15.93
N VAL A 108 -21.45 -1.08 -14.92
CA VAL A 108 -19.99 -1.08 -15.12
C VAL A 108 -19.47 -2.51 -15.28
N ASN A 109 -18.85 -2.81 -16.43
CA ASN A 109 -18.18 -4.10 -16.64
C ASN A 109 -16.75 -4.07 -16.09
N LEU A 110 -16.57 -4.63 -14.89
CA LEU A 110 -15.31 -4.63 -14.15
C LEU A 110 -14.22 -5.49 -14.76
N ASP A 111 -14.58 -6.52 -15.49
CA ASP A 111 -13.61 -7.40 -16.16
C ASP A 111 -12.84 -6.64 -17.26
N ARG A 112 -13.39 -5.50 -17.71
CA ARG A 112 -12.79 -4.65 -18.74
C ARG A 112 -12.06 -3.42 -18.19
N VAL A 113 -12.03 -3.22 -16.87
CA VAL A 113 -11.40 -2.03 -16.26
C VAL A 113 -10.48 -2.43 -15.11
N ALA A 114 -9.24 -1.96 -15.17
CA ALA A 114 -8.26 -2.05 -14.10
C ALA A 114 -8.08 -0.65 -13.47
N PRO A 115 -7.82 -0.57 -12.16
CA PRO A 115 -7.50 0.71 -11.55
C PRO A 115 -6.15 1.20 -12.07
N THR A 116 -6.09 2.47 -12.44
CA THR A 116 -4.90 3.09 -13.05
C THR A 116 -4.15 4.00 -12.08
N ALA A 117 -4.84 4.55 -11.07
CA ALA A 117 -4.24 5.39 -10.06
C ALA A 117 -5.04 5.45 -8.76
N VAL A 118 -4.32 5.79 -7.69
CA VAL A 118 -4.90 6.12 -6.38
C VAL A 118 -4.30 7.41 -5.81
N ALA A 119 -5.12 8.19 -5.12
CA ALA A 119 -4.69 9.30 -4.28
C ALA A 119 -5.48 9.30 -2.97
N VAL A 120 -4.88 9.85 -1.91
CA VAL A 120 -5.52 10.04 -0.61
C VAL A 120 -5.38 11.50 -0.23
N SER A 121 -6.49 12.14 0.13
CA SER A 121 -6.51 13.54 0.59
C SER A 121 -6.20 13.66 2.08
N SER A 122 -5.87 14.87 2.53
CA SER A 122 -5.72 15.21 3.95
C SER A 122 -7.02 15.00 4.76
N ALA A 123 -8.19 15.11 4.12
CA ALA A 123 -9.49 14.80 4.71
C ALA A 123 -9.81 13.29 4.74
N ARG A 124 -8.82 12.43 4.49
CA ARG A 124 -8.98 10.96 4.46
C ARG A 124 -10.00 10.46 3.46
N ILE A 125 -10.13 11.15 2.33
CA ILE A 125 -10.88 10.64 1.18
C ILE A 125 -9.90 9.95 0.23
N VAL A 126 -10.17 8.69 -0.12
CA VAL A 126 -9.46 7.97 -1.17
C VAL A 126 -10.13 8.23 -2.51
N PHE A 127 -9.33 8.45 -3.54
CA PHE A 127 -9.74 8.60 -4.93
C PHE A 127 -9.12 7.46 -5.74
N LEU A 128 -9.95 6.68 -6.44
CA LEU A 128 -9.54 5.57 -7.30
C LEU A 128 -9.93 5.86 -8.73
N ALA A 129 -8.96 5.82 -9.63
CA ALA A 129 -9.18 6.02 -11.06
C ALA A 129 -9.31 4.66 -11.78
N PHE A 130 -10.34 4.53 -12.61
CA PHE A 130 -10.55 3.42 -13.54
C PHE A 130 -10.71 4.01 -14.95
N GLY A 131 -9.62 4.03 -15.73
CA GLY A 131 -9.62 4.69 -17.03
C GLY A 131 -9.93 6.19 -16.90
N SER A 132 -11.07 6.65 -17.44
CA SER A 132 -11.53 8.04 -17.38
C SER A 132 -12.50 8.35 -16.23
N GLN A 133 -12.77 7.40 -15.35
CA GLN A 133 -13.69 7.55 -14.23
C GLN A 133 -12.93 7.63 -12.90
N ILE A 134 -13.39 8.49 -11.99
CA ILE A 134 -12.86 8.62 -10.63
C ILE A 134 -13.97 8.25 -9.64
N TYR A 135 -13.65 7.33 -8.75
CA TYR A 135 -14.49 6.91 -7.63
C TYR A 135 -13.85 7.43 -6.34
N TYR A 136 -14.65 7.74 -5.33
CA TYR A 136 -14.11 8.20 -4.05
C TYR A 136 -14.95 7.71 -2.88
N ALA A 137 -14.30 7.58 -1.73
CA ALA A 137 -14.94 7.22 -0.48
C ALA A 137 -14.11 7.75 0.71
N PRO A 138 -14.73 7.96 1.88
CA PRO A 138 -13.96 8.13 3.11
C PRO A 138 -13.17 6.85 3.40
N LEU A 139 -11.92 7.00 3.80
CA LEU A 139 -11.15 5.93 4.41
C LEU A 139 -11.76 5.59 5.77
N PRO A 140 -11.72 4.31 6.15
CA PRO A 140 -12.32 3.83 7.39
C PRO A 140 -11.56 4.26 8.65
#